data_AF-A0A2E1Z832-F1
#
_entry.id   AF-A0A2E1Z832-F1
#
_cell.length_a   1.000
_cell.length_b   1.000
_cell.length_c   1.000
_cell.angle_alpha   90.00
_cell.angle_beta   90.00
_cell.angle_gamma   90.00
#
_symmetry.space_group_name_H-M   'P 1'
#
loop_
_entity.id
_entity.type
_entity.pdbx_description
1 polymer ?
#
loop_
_entity_poly.entity_id
_entity_poly.type
_entity_poly.pdbx_seq_one_letter_code
_entity_poly.pdbx_strand_id
1 'polypeptide(L)'
;LESRGGWTEAVVYLVLVRGLFVQTILRYLEQYACNEAERFIYGNVMQDKARLLTYGLDHLKFAIAHNEDQKQIIATLLAIGDGLFIRDFNDPVLREALAIIFGGSIDGARGAGMDVYHDMMRAYISTHLEYCQWLDVPRRVPEPLEQYAPQE
;
A
#
# COMPACT_ATOMS: atom_id res chain seq x y z
N LEU A 1 12.65 -19.27 -1.95
CA LEU A 1 12.10 -18.37 -0.91
C LEU A 1 10.84 -19.03 -0.38
N GLU A 2 11.01 -20.03 0.48
CA GLU A 2 9.89 -20.61 1.24
C GLU A 2 9.80 -19.83 2.55
N SER A 3 8.72 -19.10 2.75
CA SER A 3 8.43 -18.48 4.04
C SER A 3 8.16 -19.61 5.05
N ARG A 4 8.80 -19.52 6.22
CA ARG A 4 8.54 -20.46 7.33
C ARG A 4 7.18 -20.21 8.00
N GLY A 5 6.54 -19.06 7.79
CA GLY A 5 5.22 -18.69 8.35
C GLY A 5 4.01 -19.01 7.45
N GLY A 6 4.22 -19.72 6.34
CA GLY A 6 3.14 -20.26 5.50
C GLY A 6 2.41 -19.20 4.67
N TRP A 7 1.32 -19.61 4.03
CA TRP A 7 0.61 -18.78 3.06
C TRP A 7 0.02 -17.50 3.68
N THR A 8 -0.47 -17.55 4.92
CA THR A 8 -1.03 -16.39 5.60
C THR A 8 -0.01 -15.27 5.79
N GLU A 9 1.24 -15.60 6.15
CA GLU A 9 2.32 -14.62 6.22
C GLU A 9 2.56 -13.95 4.86
N ALA A 10 2.62 -14.75 3.79
CA ALA A 10 2.80 -14.22 2.44
C ALA A 10 1.66 -13.26 2.06
N VAL A 11 0.40 -13.61 2.39
CA VAL A 11 -0.77 -12.77 2.12
C VAL A 11 -0.69 -11.45 2.89
N VAL A 12 -0.23 -11.42 4.15
CA VAL A 12 -0.05 -10.16 4.89
C VAL A 12 0.83 -9.18 4.12
N TYR A 13 2.02 -9.63 3.68
CA TYR A 13 2.94 -8.74 2.96
C TYR A 13 2.48 -8.42 1.54
N LEU A 14 1.95 -9.41 0.81
CA LEU A 14 1.54 -9.24 -0.58
C LEU A 14 0.28 -8.39 -0.70
N VAL A 15 -0.63 -8.45 0.27
CA VAL A 15 -1.94 -7.80 0.19
C VAL A 15 -2.02 -6.57 1.08
N LEU A 16 -1.87 -6.69 2.40
CA LEU A 16 -2.02 -5.55 3.31
C LEU A 16 -0.92 -4.51 3.12
N VAL A 17 0.31 -4.94 2.87
CA VAL A 17 1.43 -4.02 2.72
C VAL A 17 1.56 -3.59 1.25
N ARG A 18 2.04 -4.48 0.38
CA ARG A 18 2.33 -4.14 -1.02
C ARG A 18 1.08 -3.99 -1.89
N GLY A 19 0.08 -4.84 -1.69
CA GLY A 19 -1.12 -4.84 -2.53
C GLY A 19 -1.87 -3.52 -2.43
N LEU A 20 -2.18 -3.08 -1.22
CA LEU A 20 -2.85 -1.80 -0.96
C LEU A 20 -2.01 -0.61 -1.46
N PHE A 21 -0.69 -0.67 -1.34
CA PHE A 21 0.19 0.38 -1.84
C PHE A 21 0.17 0.49 -3.37
N VAL A 22 0.32 -0.64 -4.06
CA VAL A 22 0.27 -0.70 -5.53
C VAL A 22 -1.10 -0.31 -6.06
N GLN A 23 -2.19 -0.73 -5.41
CA GLN A 23 -3.54 -0.30 -5.76
C GLN A 23 -3.68 1.22 -5.67
N THR A 24 -3.12 1.82 -4.62
CA THR A 24 -3.14 3.28 -4.45
C THR A 24 -2.32 3.98 -5.52
N ILE A 25 -1.11 3.48 -5.84
CA ILE A 25 -0.29 4.00 -6.94
C ILE A 25 -1.07 3.94 -8.26
N LEU A 26 -1.70 2.80 -8.59
CA LEU A 26 -2.44 2.64 -9.85
C LEU A 26 -3.60 3.64 -9.97
N ARG A 27 -4.32 3.88 -8.87
CA ARG A 27 -5.39 4.90 -8.84
C ARG A 27 -4.87 6.30 -9.16
N TYR A 28 -3.74 6.68 -8.58
CA TYR A 28 -3.12 7.98 -8.89
C TYR A 28 -2.52 8.00 -10.30
N LEU A 29 -1.88 6.93 -10.77
CA LEU A 29 -1.38 6.87 -12.14
C LEU A 29 -2.52 6.99 -13.18
N GLU A 30 -3.67 6.36 -12.94
CA GLU A 30 -4.85 6.52 -13.81
C GLU A 30 -5.36 7.97 -13.81
N GLN A 31 -5.44 8.61 -12.63
CA GLN A 31 -5.88 9.99 -12.49
C GLN A 31 -4.96 10.97 -13.24
N TYR A 32 -3.65 10.76 -13.12
CA TYR A 32 -2.60 11.61 -13.70
C TYR A 32 -2.03 11.08 -15.03
N ALA A 33 -2.72 10.15 -15.69
CA ALA A 33 -2.28 9.57 -16.96
C ALA A 33 -2.10 10.65 -18.05
N CYS A 34 -0.98 10.57 -18.78
CA CYS A 34 -0.62 11.54 -19.82
C CYS A 34 -1.44 11.35 -21.10
N ASN A 35 -2.01 10.16 -21.31
CA ASN A 35 -2.78 9.82 -22.50
C ASN A 35 -3.85 8.75 -22.20
N GLU A 36 -4.72 8.51 -23.17
CA GLU A 36 -5.82 7.54 -23.06
C GLU A 36 -5.31 6.10 -22.93
N ALA A 37 -4.21 5.74 -23.58
CA ALA A 37 -3.65 4.39 -23.52
C ALA A 37 -3.13 4.04 -22.12
N GLU A 38 -2.41 4.95 -21.49
CA GLU A 38 -1.97 4.83 -20.09
C GLU A 38 -3.16 4.67 -19.15
N ARG A 39 -4.15 5.57 -19.26
CA ARG A 39 -5.37 5.52 -18.44
C ARG A 39 -6.08 4.17 -18.58
N PHE A 40 -6.22 3.68 -19.81
CA PHE A 40 -6.80 2.38 -20.11
C PHE A 40 -6.02 1.24 -19.45
N ILE A 41 -4.68 1.22 -19.58
CA ILE A 41 -3.84 0.19 -18.99
C ILE A 41 -3.95 0.22 -17.45
N TYR A 42 -3.80 1.39 -16.83
CA TYR A 42 -3.86 1.51 -15.37
C TYR A 42 -5.23 1.08 -14.82
N GLY A 43 -6.33 1.51 -15.45
CA GLY A 43 -7.68 1.11 -15.05
C GLY A 43 -7.91 -0.40 -15.13
N ASN A 44 -7.40 -1.08 -16.17
CA ASN A 44 -7.52 -2.53 -16.29
C ASN A 44 -6.66 -3.27 -15.26
N VAL A 45 -5.39 -2.87 -15.07
CA VAL A 45 -4.52 -3.47 -14.05
C VAL A 45 -5.09 -3.27 -12.64
N MET A 46 -5.76 -2.14 -12.40
CA MET A 46 -6.42 -1.86 -11.13
C MET A 46 -7.56 -2.86 -10.84
N GLN A 47 -8.30 -3.31 -11.85
CA GLN A 47 -9.32 -4.37 -11.68
C GLN A 47 -8.70 -5.71 -11.33
N ASP A 48 -7.56 -6.07 -11.95
CA ASP A 48 -6.82 -7.29 -11.64
C ASP A 48 -6.32 -7.27 -10.20
N LYS A 49 -5.78 -6.12 -9.76
CA LYS A 49 -5.32 -5.93 -8.39
C LYS A 49 -6.46 -5.95 -7.39
N ALA A 50 -7.61 -5.36 -7.70
CA ALA A 50 -8.80 -5.46 -6.85
C ALA A 50 -9.19 -6.92 -6.57
N ARG A 51 -9.15 -7.81 -7.59
CA ARG A 51 -9.44 -9.24 -7.40
C ARG A 51 -8.45 -9.93 -6.47
N LEU A 52 -7.15 -9.62 -6.59
CA LEU A 52 -6.12 -10.13 -5.68
C LEU A 52 -6.33 -9.63 -4.24
N LEU A 53 -6.68 -8.35 -4.08
CA LEU A 53 -6.95 -7.75 -2.77
C LEU A 53 -8.13 -8.42 -2.09
N THR A 54 -9.26 -8.59 -2.79
CA THR A 54 -10.44 -9.26 -2.26
C THR A 54 -10.10 -10.67 -1.76
N TYR A 55 -9.42 -11.46 -2.60
CA TYR A 55 -8.97 -12.80 -2.21
C TYR A 55 -8.13 -12.78 -0.93
N GLY A 56 -7.12 -11.90 -0.85
CA GLY A 56 -6.23 -11.88 0.31
C GLY A 56 -6.92 -11.40 1.58
N LEU A 57 -7.80 -10.41 1.47
CA LEU A 57 -8.57 -9.92 2.61
C LEU A 57 -9.53 -11.00 3.14
N ASP A 58 -10.20 -11.73 2.26
CA ASP A 58 -11.04 -12.85 2.65
C ASP A 58 -10.23 -13.99 3.27
N HIS A 59 -9.04 -14.30 2.72
CA HIS A 59 -8.11 -15.26 3.30
C HIS A 59 -7.69 -14.87 4.72
N LEU A 60 -7.32 -13.60 4.95
CA LEU A 60 -6.91 -13.12 6.28
C LEU A 60 -8.07 -13.16 7.26
N LYS A 61 -9.27 -12.75 6.83
CA LYS A 61 -10.48 -12.83 7.66
C LYS A 61 -10.81 -14.26 8.04
N PHE A 62 -10.71 -15.20 7.09
CA PHE A 62 -10.87 -16.62 7.36
C PHE A 62 -9.83 -17.12 8.37
N ALA A 63 -8.54 -16.82 8.16
CA ALA A 63 -7.47 -17.26 9.05
C ALA A 63 -7.68 -16.73 10.48
N ILE A 64 -8.10 -15.47 10.63
CA ILE A 64 -8.42 -14.86 11.92
C ILE A 64 -9.60 -15.55 12.60
N ALA A 65 -10.64 -15.90 11.86
CA ALA A 65 -11.82 -16.56 12.42
C ALA A 65 -11.55 -18.01 12.87
N HIS A 66 -10.49 -18.65 12.39
CA HIS A 66 -10.18 -20.06 12.63
C HIS A 66 -8.95 -20.30 13.52
N ASN A 67 -8.27 -19.23 13.95
CA ASN A 67 -7.15 -19.29 14.86
C ASN A 67 -7.12 -18.03 15.74
N GLU A 68 -7.36 -18.22 17.05
CA GLU A 68 -7.48 -17.13 18.02
C GLU A 68 -6.21 -16.26 18.12
N ASP A 69 -5.04 -16.86 17.92
CA ASP A 69 -3.74 -16.15 17.98
C ASP A 69 -3.42 -15.40 16.67
N GLN A 70 -4.18 -15.63 15.60
CA GLN A 70 -3.83 -15.17 14.27
C GLN A 70 -3.78 -13.65 14.16
N LYS A 71 -4.64 -12.93 14.90
CA LYS A 71 -4.60 -11.45 14.96
C LYS A 71 -3.26 -10.94 15.47
N GLN A 72 -2.75 -11.54 16.56
CA GLN A 72 -1.49 -11.17 17.16
C GLN A 72 -0.30 -11.55 16.27
N ILE A 73 -0.39 -12.70 15.58
CA ILE A 73 0.59 -13.11 14.58
C ILE A 73 0.66 -12.09 13.44
N ILE A 74 -0.48 -11.68 12.88
CA ILE A 74 -0.53 -10.69 11.79
C ILE A 74 0.02 -9.33 12.27
N ALA A 75 -0.35 -8.88 13.47
CA ALA A 75 0.18 -7.64 14.04
C ALA A 75 1.71 -7.68 14.19
N THR A 76 2.26 -8.82 14.62
CA THR A 76 3.71 -9.03 14.73
C THR A 76 4.38 -9.02 13.36
N LEU A 77 3.78 -9.67 12.35
CA LEU A 77 4.28 -9.65 10.98
C LEU A 77 4.28 -8.24 10.39
N LEU A 78 3.24 -7.44 10.63
CA LEU A 78 3.20 -6.05 10.18
C LEU A 78 4.32 -5.23 10.84
N ALA A 79 4.55 -5.40 12.15
CA ALA A 79 5.64 -4.72 12.86
C ALA A 79 7.04 -5.11 12.33
N ILE A 80 7.25 -6.38 11.97
CA ILE A 80 8.50 -6.83 11.32
C ILE A 80 8.60 -6.26 9.90
N GLY A 81 7.48 -6.28 9.18
CA GLY A 81 7.37 -5.77 7.81
C GLY A 81 7.63 -4.28 7.69
N ASP A 82 7.43 -3.50 8.77
CA ASP A 82 7.71 -2.07 8.79
C ASP A 82 9.15 -1.74 8.38
N GLY A 83 10.13 -2.56 8.79
CA GLY A 83 11.53 -2.36 8.39
C GLY A 83 11.75 -2.53 6.89
N LEU A 84 11.07 -3.51 6.27
CA LEU A 84 11.10 -3.69 4.81
C LEU A 84 10.41 -2.52 4.10
N PHE A 85 9.30 -2.09 4.65
CA PHE A 85 8.46 -1.03 4.10
C PHE A 85 9.19 0.32 4.15
N ILE A 86 9.77 0.70 5.29
CA ILE A 86 10.55 1.92 5.47
C ILE A 86 11.72 1.99 4.48
N ARG A 87 12.41 0.86 4.24
CA ARG A 87 13.50 0.80 3.27
C ARG A 87 13.01 1.13 1.86
N ASP A 88 11.87 0.56 1.45
CA ASP A 88 11.30 0.79 0.13
C ASP A 88 10.83 2.26 -0.04
N PHE A 89 10.41 2.97 1.03
CA PHE A 89 10.09 4.42 0.97
C PHE A 89 11.29 5.36 1.02
N ASN A 90 12.34 4.93 1.70
CA ASN A 90 13.58 5.70 1.75
C ASN A 90 14.34 5.65 0.42
N ASP A 91 13.97 4.73 -0.49
CA ASP A 91 14.47 4.73 -1.86
C ASP A 91 13.87 5.93 -2.64
N PRO A 92 14.68 6.93 -3.00
CA PRO A 92 14.20 8.10 -3.71
C PRO A 92 13.70 7.78 -5.12
N VAL A 93 14.13 6.66 -5.73
CA VAL A 93 13.86 6.37 -7.15
C VAL A 93 12.36 6.32 -7.43
N LEU A 94 11.59 5.58 -6.61
CA LEU A 94 10.15 5.47 -6.81
C LEU A 94 9.45 6.81 -6.53
N ARG A 95 9.83 7.50 -5.46
CA ARG A 95 9.24 8.80 -5.09
C ARG A 95 9.44 9.84 -6.18
N GLU A 96 10.67 10.00 -6.66
CA GLU A 96 11.01 10.98 -7.69
C GLU A 96 10.36 10.64 -9.02
N ALA A 97 10.32 9.36 -9.41
CA ALA A 97 9.63 8.93 -10.63
C ALA A 97 8.13 9.25 -10.57
N LEU A 98 7.46 8.95 -9.45
CA LEU A 98 6.05 9.27 -9.26
C LEU A 98 5.80 10.78 -9.25
N ALA A 99 6.64 11.56 -8.56
CA ALA A 99 6.53 13.01 -8.55
C ALA A 99 6.68 13.62 -9.95
N ILE A 100 7.58 13.09 -10.79
CA ILE A 100 7.73 13.50 -12.19
C ILE A 100 6.47 13.19 -12.99
N ILE A 101 5.92 11.98 -12.83
CA ILE A 101 4.68 11.58 -13.53
C ILE A 101 3.53 12.50 -13.12
N PHE A 102 3.33 12.71 -11.81
CA PHE A 102 2.24 13.55 -11.30
C PHE A 102 2.42 15.04 -11.66
N GLY A 103 3.67 15.52 -11.72
CA GLY A 103 4.00 16.88 -12.16
C GLY A 103 4.08 17.04 -13.69
N GLY A 104 3.93 15.96 -14.47
CA GLY A 104 4.05 15.92 -15.92
C GLY A 104 5.44 16.27 -16.49
N SER A 105 6.42 16.55 -15.63
CA SER A 105 7.76 17.00 -16.02
C SER A 105 8.73 16.99 -14.82
N ILE A 106 10.03 17.12 -15.10
CA ILE A 106 11.07 17.25 -14.06
C ILE A 106 10.87 18.54 -13.24
N ASP A 107 10.49 19.64 -13.89
CA ASP A 107 10.26 20.91 -13.21
C ASP A 107 9.00 20.86 -12.33
N GLY A 108 7.92 20.26 -12.84
CA GLY A 108 6.68 20.06 -12.09
C GLY A 108 6.83 19.14 -10.87
N ALA A 109 7.79 18.22 -10.90
CA ALA A 109 8.08 17.31 -9.79
C ALA A 109 8.48 18.03 -8.50
N ARG A 110 9.15 19.19 -8.59
CA ARG A 110 9.67 19.93 -7.43
C ARG A 110 8.59 20.68 -6.63
N GLY A 111 7.37 20.78 -7.16
CA GLY A 111 6.23 21.41 -6.51
C GLY A 111 5.04 20.46 -6.51
N ALA A 112 4.07 20.75 -7.39
CA ALA A 112 2.80 20.04 -7.45
C ALA A 112 2.94 18.50 -7.55
N GLY A 113 3.94 18.00 -8.27
CA GLY A 113 4.16 16.55 -8.38
C GLY A 113 4.51 15.87 -7.05
N MET A 114 5.31 16.54 -6.20
CA MET A 114 5.65 16.03 -4.88
C MET A 114 4.47 16.16 -3.90
N ASP A 115 3.68 17.22 -4.00
CA ASP A 115 2.47 17.38 -3.20
C ASP A 115 1.48 16.23 -3.45
N VAL A 116 1.27 15.89 -4.73
CA VAL A 116 0.43 14.74 -5.12
C VAL A 116 1.01 13.41 -4.61
N TYR A 117 2.33 13.24 -4.64
CA TYR A 117 2.96 12.06 -4.05
C TYR A 117 2.67 11.96 -2.54
N HIS A 118 2.76 13.07 -1.80
CA HIS A 118 2.44 13.08 -0.38
C HIS A 118 0.96 12.77 -0.12
N ASP A 119 0.04 13.28 -0.95
CA ASP A 119 -1.39 12.94 -0.86
C ASP A 119 -1.67 11.46 -1.18
N MET A 120 -0.94 10.89 -2.15
CA MET A 120 -0.98 9.45 -2.43
C MET A 120 -0.53 8.65 -1.22
N MET A 121 0.55 9.07 -0.56
CA MET A 121 1.04 8.42 0.65
C MET A 121 0.06 8.50 1.81
N ARG A 122 -0.57 9.66 2.06
CA ARG A 122 -1.64 9.80 3.05
C ARG A 122 -2.81 8.87 2.76
N ALA A 123 -3.24 8.83 1.50
CA ALA A 123 -4.34 7.96 1.09
C ALA A 123 -4.00 6.47 1.31
N TYR A 124 -2.79 6.05 0.97
CA TYR A 124 -2.33 4.69 1.21
C TYR A 124 -2.34 4.35 2.72
N ILE A 125 -1.77 5.22 3.56
CA ILE A 125 -1.70 4.97 5.01
C ILE A 125 -3.11 4.92 5.60
N SER A 126 -4.02 5.82 5.22
CA SER A 126 -5.43 5.77 5.66
C SER A 126 -6.07 4.43 5.30
N THR A 127 -6.01 4.03 4.03
CA THR A 127 -6.59 2.77 3.56
C THR A 127 -5.96 1.55 4.24
N HIS A 128 -4.64 1.55 4.46
CA HIS A 128 -3.97 0.46 5.18
C HIS A 128 -4.47 0.34 6.62
N LEU A 129 -4.62 1.46 7.33
CA LEU A 129 -5.15 1.49 8.69
C LEU A 129 -6.62 1.05 8.74
N GLU A 130 -7.45 1.52 7.81
CA GLU A 130 -8.85 1.13 7.69
C GLU A 130 -9.01 -0.39 7.51
N TYR A 131 -8.19 -1.02 6.64
CA TYR A 131 -8.23 -2.47 6.46
C TYR A 131 -7.69 -3.24 7.67
N CYS A 132 -6.67 -2.74 8.36
CA CYS A 132 -6.21 -3.33 9.61
C CYS A 132 -7.31 -3.27 10.69
N GLN A 133 -7.99 -2.13 10.81
CA GLN A 133 -9.13 -1.94 11.71
C GLN A 133 -10.30 -2.87 11.35
N TRP A 134 -10.62 -3.00 10.06
CA TRP A 134 -11.67 -3.90 9.58
C TRP A 134 -11.38 -5.37 9.88
N LEU A 135 -10.10 -5.78 9.86
CA LEU A 135 -9.65 -7.11 10.28
C LEU A 135 -9.52 -7.25 11.80
N ASP A 136 -9.75 -6.19 12.57
CA ASP A 136 -9.50 -6.11 14.01
C ASP A 136 -8.06 -6.50 14.38
N VAL A 137 -7.11 -6.06 13.55
CA VAL A 137 -5.67 -6.23 13.77
C VAL A 137 -5.10 -4.91 14.30
N PRO A 138 -4.48 -4.90 15.48
CA PRO A 138 -3.89 -3.69 16.03
C PRO A 138 -2.74 -3.22 15.15
N ARG A 139 -2.78 -1.94 14.76
CA ARG A 139 -1.80 -1.34 13.87
C ARG A 139 -1.41 0.05 14.35
N ARG A 140 -0.10 0.27 14.47
CA ARG A 140 0.50 1.60 14.69
C ARG A 140 1.30 1.99 13.45
N VAL A 141 1.21 3.24 13.02
CA VAL A 141 2.05 3.74 11.92
C VAL A 141 3.52 3.83 12.38
N PRO A 142 4.49 3.37 11.59
CA PRO A 142 5.91 3.52 11.94
C PRO A 142 6.34 4.98 11.93
N GLU A 143 7.25 5.36 12.84
CA GLU A 143 7.73 6.75 13.02
C GLU A 143 8.07 7.48 11.70
N PRO A 144 8.81 6.90 10.73
CA PRO A 144 9.12 7.59 9.46
C PRO A 144 7.90 7.93 8.60
N LEU A 145 6.77 7.24 8.82
CA LEU A 145 5.53 7.38 8.07
C LEU A 145 4.44 8.12 8.87
N GLU A 146 4.70 8.50 10.13
CA GLU A 146 3.74 9.26 10.95
C GLU A 146 3.34 10.58 10.30
N GLN A 147 4.24 11.20 9.51
CA GLN A 147 3.92 12.40 8.72
C GLN A 147 2.77 12.23 7.72
N TYR A 148 2.44 10.98 7.35
CA TYR A 148 1.35 10.61 6.44
C TYR A 148 0.14 10.03 7.17
N ALA A 149 0.18 9.89 8.50
CA ALA A 149 -0.96 9.43 9.26
C ALA A 149 -2.13 10.43 9.13
N PRO A 150 -3.39 9.95 9.17
CA PRO A 150 -4.55 10.82 9.28
C PRO A 150 -4.40 11.73 10.50
N GLN A 151 -4.72 13.02 10.35
CA GLN A 151 -4.81 13.93 11.50
C GLN A 151 -6.13 13.67 12.22
N GLU A 152 -6.10 13.54 13.55
CA GLU A 152 -7.30 13.42 14.40
C GLU A 152 -8.19 14.68 14.37
#